data_AF-A0A661N9K5-F1
#
_entry.id   AF-A0A661N9K5-F1
#
_cell.length_a   1.000
_cell.length_b   1.000
_cell.length_c   1.000
_cell.angle_alpha   90.00
_cell.angle_beta   90.00
_cell.angle_gamma   90.00
#
_symmetry.space_group_name_H-M   'P 1'
#
loop_
_entity.id
_entity.type
_entity.pdbx_description
1 polymer ?
#
loop_
_entity_poly.entity_id
_entity_poly.type
_entity_poly.pdbx_seq_one_letter_code
_entity_poly.pdbx_strand_id
1 'polypeptide(L)'
;MIGLGFWALRIAVNVGVGMPAPVLGPTMLMHLAGALPMLLVYVINATGARSERFIRSTELVLLSASCLAYGHLTLGVPAVFRPDATLLLIFGSAILTRSIYVPSDWRWTAALAFVMGLEINWVVYLLLSDLSEPFADAMQHGAVVAGYVEEGAARQGDPAIMMTAMVAMWWLAFSVIAASASRIIYGLRRAADEVRQLGQYTLLRKIGEGGVGMVYEA
;
A
#
# COMPACT_ATOMS: atom_id res chain seq x y z
N MET A 1 -8.10 6.34 -6.04
CA MET A 1 -8.49 7.73 -5.72
C MET A 1 -7.52 8.45 -4.78
N ILE A 2 -6.99 7.80 -3.72
CA ILE A 2 -6.01 8.41 -2.79
C ILE A 2 -4.82 9.07 -3.53
N GLY A 3 -4.25 8.40 -4.55
CA GLY A 3 -3.13 8.95 -5.33
C GLY A 3 -3.43 10.29 -6.03
N LEU A 4 -4.65 10.49 -6.53
CA LEU A 4 -5.08 11.76 -7.12
C LEU A 4 -5.24 12.86 -6.06
N GLY A 5 -5.74 12.49 -4.88
CA GLY A 5 -5.80 13.39 -3.72
C GLY A 5 -4.40 13.85 -3.30
N PHE A 6 -3.43 12.94 -3.26
CA PHE A 6 -2.04 13.28 -2.94
C PHE A 6 -1.39 14.15 -4.02
N TRP A 7 -1.68 13.89 -5.31
CA TRP A 7 -1.23 14.75 -6.41
C TRP A 7 -1.78 16.18 -6.28
N ALA A 8 -3.08 16.34 -5.99
CA ALA A 8 -3.70 17.65 -5.77
C ALA A 8 -3.13 18.35 -4.53
N LEU A 9 -2.97 17.62 -3.42
CA LEU A 9 -2.34 18.13 -2.20
C LEU A 9 -0.92 18.63 -2.47
N ARG A 10 -0.12 17.87 -3.24
CA ARG A 10 1.24 18.26 -3.60
C ARG A 10 1.28 19.53 -4.42
N ILE A 11 0.34 19.73 -5.36
CA ILE A 11 0.19 20.98 -6.10
C ILE A 11 -0.14 22.13 -5.14
N ALA A 12 -1.11 21.94 -4.25
CA ALA A 12 -1.51 22.96 -3.28
C ALA A 12 -0.34 23.37 -2.36
N VAL A 13 0.43 22.41 -1.85
CA VAL A 13 1.63 22.66 -1.04
C VAL A 13 2.66 23.44 -1.83
N ASN A 14 2.98 23.01 -3.06
CA ASN A 14 3.94 23.67 -3.95
C ASN A 14 3.57 25.13 -4.24
N VAL A 15 2.30 25.39 -4.57
CA VAL A 15 1.79 26.75 -4.76
C VAL A 15 1.89 27.56 -3.46
N GLY A 16 1.49 26.97 -2.33
CA GLY A 16 1.50 27.63 -1.02
C GLY A 16 2.89 28.03 -0.53
N VAL A 17 3.94 27.26 -0.85
CA VAL A 17 5.34 27.58 -0.50
C VAL A 17 6.05 28.43 -1.56
N GLY A 18 5.34 28.93 -2.57
CA GLY A 18 5.92 29.77 -3.63
C GLY A 18 6.84 29.02 -4.59
N MET A 19 6.76 27.68 -4.62
CA MET A 19 7.49 26.83 -5.56
C MET A 19 6.49 26.12 -6.47
N PRO A 20 5.86 26.81 -7.44
CA PRO A 20 4.96 26.17 -8.39
C PRO A 20 5.79 25.23 -9.27
N ALA A 21 6.00 24.00 -8.80
CA ALA A 21 6.60 22.95 -9.59
C ALA A 21 5.75 22.81 -10.86
N PRO A 22 6.38 22.61 -12.03
CA PRO A 22 5.62 22.39 -13.25
C PRO A 22 4.64 21.23 -13.00
N VAL A 23 3.35 21.50 -13.17
CA VAL A 23 2.27 20.50 -12.99
C VAL A 23 2.50 19.29 -13.90
N LEU A 24 3.26 19.48 -14.98
CA LEU A 24 3.70 18.46 -15.94
C LEU A 24 5.18 18.08 -15.80
N GLY A 25 5.82 18.40 -14.67
CA GLY A 25 7.19 18.00 -14.39
C GLY A 25 7.32 16.47 -14.27
N PRO A 26 8.52 15.89 -14.47
CA PRO A 26 8.71 14.44 -14.47
C PRO A 26 8.16 13.73 -13.22
N THR A 27 8.37 14.31 -12.04
CA THR A 27 7.86 13.73 -10.78
C THR A 27 6.34 13.81 -10.63
N MET A 28 5.68 14.78 -11.26
CA MET A 28 4.21 14.86 -11.30
C MET A 28 3.62 13.88 -12.31
N LEU A 29 4.27 13.72 -13.47
CA LEU A 29 3.89 12.71 -14.46
C LEU A 29 4.03 11.30 -13.89
N MET A 30 5.08 11.01 -13.12
CA MET A 30 5.25 9.71 -12.45
C MET A 30 4.19 9.46 -11.36
N HIS A 31 3.73 10.49 -10.65
CA HIS A 31 2.57 10.35 -9.75
C HIS A 31 1.31 9.96 -10.52
N LEU A 32 1.03 10.61 -11.67
CA LEU A 32 -0.10 10.26 -12.52
C LEU A 32 0.05 8.85 -13.09
N ALA A 33 1.26 8.45 -13.47
CA ALA A 33 1.57 7.10 -13.92
C ALA A 33 1.31 6.05 -12.82
N GLY A 34 1.55 6.36 -11.54
CA GLY A 34 1.16 5.50 -10.42
C GLY A 34 -0.33 5.52 -10.12
N ALA A 35 -1.01 6.66 -10.26
CA ALA A 35 -2.45 6.77 -10.02
C ALA A 35 -3.30 6.11 -11.10
N LEU A 36 -2.84 6.10 -12.36
CA LEU A 36 -3.59 5.62 -13.51
C LEU A 36 -3.92 4.12 -13.43
N PRO A 37 -2.99 3.19 -13.10
CA PRO A 37 -3.32 1.78 -12.90
C PRO A 37 -4.41 1.56 -11.86
N MET A 38 -4.40 2.33 -10.76
CA MET A 38 -5.45 2.25 -9.73
C MET A 38 -6.82 2.71 -10.23
N LEU A 39 -6.85 3.73 -11.10
CA LEU A 39 -8.08 4.13 -11.78
C LEU A 39 -8.54 3.05 -12.76
N LEU A 40 -7.61 2.43 -13.48
CA LEU A 40 -7.91 1.34 -14.43
C LEU A 40 -8.47 0.11 -13.72
N VAL A 41 -7.97 -0.27 -12.53
CA VAL A 41 -8.58 -1.35 -11.72
C VAL A 41 -10.06 -1.08 -11.51
N TYR A 42 -10.41 0.14 -11.12
CA TYR A 42 -11.81 0.52 -10.92
C TYR A 42 -12.58 0.46 -12.24
N VAL A 43 -12.14 1.16 -13.29
CA VAL A 43 -12.87 1.24 -14.56
C VAL A 43 -13.09 -0.14 -15.20
N ILE A 44 -12.07 -1.00 -15.20
CA ILE A 44 -12.14 -2.34 -15.79
C ILE A 44 -13.11 -3.25 -15.02
N ASN A 45 -13.17 -3.10 -13.70
CA ASN A 45 -13.99 -3.96 -12.83
C ASN A 45 -15.34 -3.33 -12.44
N ALA A 46 -15.61 -2.06 -12.80
CA ALA A 46 -16.84 -1.36 -12.45
C ALA A 46 -18.05 -1.79 -13.29
N THR A 47 -17.83 -2.43 -14.44
CA THR A 47 -18.91 -2.76 -15.38
C THR A 47 -18.93 -4.24 -15.76
N GLY A 48 -20.11 -4.85 -15.63
CA GLY A 48 -20.40 -6.21 -16.07
C GLY A 48 -19.94 -7.30 -15.11
N ALA A 49 -20.46 -8.51 -15.29
CA ALA A 49 -20.00 -9.68 -14.56
C ALA A 49 -18.61 -10.09 -15.06
N ARG A 50 -17.64 -10.18 -14.15
CA ARG A 50 -16.27 -10.64 -14.44
C ARG A 50 -15.99 -11.92 -13.67
N SER A 51 -15.17 -12.79 -14.26
CA SER A 51 -14.71 -13.96 -13.53
C SER A 51 -13.77 -13.53 -12.40
N GLU A 52 -13.76 -14.29 -11.31
CA GLU A 52 -12.87 -14.04 -10.19
C GLU A 52 -11.39 -13.99 -10.60
N ARG A 53 -10.99 -14.89 -11.52
CA ARG A 53 -9.63 -14.91 -12.06
C ARG A 53 -9.27 -13.60 -12.76
N PHE A 54 -10.19 -13.06 -13.56
CA PHE A 54 -9.96 -11.79 -14.25
C PHE A 54 -9.79 -10.63 -13.26
N ILE A 55 -10.63 -10.56 -12.22
CA ILE A 55 -10.52 -9.53 -11.17
C ILE A 55 -9.16 -9.65 -10.46
N ARG A 56 -8.78 -10.85 -10.03
CA ARG A 56 -7.49 -11.10 -9.35
C ARG A 56 -6.29 -10.76 -10.25
N SER A 57 -6.31 -11.16 -11.52
CA SER A 57 -5.23 -10.84 -12.46
C SER A 57 -5.11 -9.34 -12.73
N THR A 58 -6.23 -8.66 -12.97
CA THR A 58 -6.22 -7.20 -13.20
C THR A 58 -5.76 -6.44 -11.97
N GLU A 59 -6.21 -6.84 -10.79
CA GLU A 59 -5.78 -6.27 -9.51
C GLU A 59 -4.27 -6.44 -9.31
N LEU A 60 -3.74 -7.66 -9.44
CA LEU A 60 -2.31 -7.93 -9.28
C LEU A 60 -1.47 -7.09 -10.25
N VAL A 61 -1.77 -7.15 -11.54
CA VAL A 61 -0.98 -6.48 -12.59
C VAL A 61 -0.98 -4.97 -12.39
N LEU A 62 -2.15 -4.37 -12.17
CA LEU A 62 -2.27 -2.92 -12.07
C LEU A 62 -1.79 -2.39 -10.71
N LEU A 63 -1.93 -3.17 -9.62
CA LEU A 63 -1.35 -2.83 -8.33
C LEU A 63 0.17 -2.88 -8.35
N SER A 64 0.76 -3.92 -8.93
CA SER A 64 2.20 -4.00 -9.19
C SER A 64 2.70 -2.83 -10.05
N ALA A 65 2.01 -2.53 -11.16
CA ALA A 65 2.38 -1.39 -12.01
C ALA A 65 2.35 -0.06 -11.25
N SER A 66 1.33 0.14 -10.40
CA SER A 66 1.24 1.32 -9.51
C SER A 66 2.40 1.36 -8.51
N CYS A 67 2.73 0.22 -7.89
CA CYS A 67 3.80 0.15 -6.90
C CYS A 67 5.16 0.45 -7.53
N LEU A 68 5.46 -0.12 -8.69
CA LEU A 68 6.68 0.18 -9.44
C LEU A 68 6.77 1.65 -9.85
N ALA A 69 5.67 2.26 -10.31
CA ALA A 69 5.65 3.67 -10.68
C ALA A 69 5.90 4.60 -9.47
N TYR A 70 5.24 4.35 -8.33
CA TYR A 70 5.49 5.10 -7.10
C TYR A 70 6.87 4.81 -6.50
N GLY A 71 7.38 3.60 -6.65
CA GLY A 71 8.75 3.25 -6.27
C GLY A 71 9.77 4.05 -7.08
N HIS A 72 9.67 4.02 -8.40
CA HIS A 72 10.55 4.79 -9.28
C HIS A 72 10.51 6.30 -9.03
N LEU A 73 9.33 6.84 -8.73
CA LEU A 73 9.18 8.24 -8.34
C LEU A 73 10.10 8.60 -7.15
N THR A 74 10.30 7.68 -6.20
CA THR A 74 11.13 7.96 -5.01
C THR A 74 12.63 7.95 -5.27
N LEU A 75 13.09 7.40 -6.39
CA LEU A 75 14.51 7.47 -6.77
C LEU A 75 14.99 8.91 -7.00
N GLY A 76 14.07 9.83 -7.32
CA GLY A 76 14.37 11.26 -7.46
C GLY A 76 14.15 12.09 -6.19
N VAL A 77 13.80 11.47 -5.06
CA VAL A 77 13.49 12.17 -3.81
C VAL A 77 14.71 12.16 -2.89
N PRO A 78 15.19 13.32 -2.40
CA PRO A 78 16.33 13.36 -1.48
C PRO A 78 16.09 12.53 -0.21
N ALA A 79 17.13 11.80 0.24
CA ALA A 79 17.05 10.88 1.37
C ALA A 79 16.60 11.55 2.69
N VAL A 80 16.87 12.85 2.88
CA VAL A 80 16.40 13.64 4.03
C VAL A 80 14.87 13.62 4.18
N PHE A 81 14.13 13.42 3.09
CA PHE A 81 12.67 13.32 3.10
C PHE A 81 12.15 11.91 3.39
N ARG A 82 13.03 10.95 3.73
CA ARG A 82 12.66 9.56 4.06
C ARG A 82 11.72 8.92 3.03
N PRO A 83 12.12 8.86 1.74
CA PRO A 83 11.36 8.18 0.70
C PRO A 83 10.99 6.73 1.05
N ASP A 84 11.87 6.02 1.75
CA ASP A 84 11.66 4.66 2.27
C ASP A 84 10.42 4.56 3.17
N ALA A 85 10.32 5.44 4.17
CA ALA A 85 9.19 5.48 5.09
C ALA A 85 7.90 5.93 4.38
N THR A 86 8.04 6.81 3.39
CA THR A 86 6.92 7.28 2.56
C THR A 86 6.34 6.13 1.74
N LEU A 87 7.16 5.32 1.05
CA LEU A 87 6.69 4.13 0.33
C LEU A 87 5.99 3.14 1.27
N LEU A 88 6.59 2.88 2.42
CA LEU A 88 6.05 1.97 3.41
C LEU A 88 4.64 2.41 3.86
N LEU A 89 4.46 3.71 4.12
CA LEU A 89 3.16 4.26 4.51
C LEU A 89 2.14 4.20 3.38
N ILE A 90 2.53 4.56 2.15
CA ILE A 90 1.63 4.54 0.98
C ILE A 90 1.18 3.11 0.69
N PHE A 91 2.10 2.15 0.60
CA PHE A 91 1.76 0.77 0.27
C PHE A 91 1.08 0.06 1.44
N GLY A 92 1.53 0.33 2.67
CA GLY A 92 0.93 -0.22 3.88
C GLY A 92 -0.51 0.24 4.05
N SER A 93 -0.78 1.54 3.86
CA SER A 93 -2.15 2.06 3.88
C SER A 93 -2.99 1.53 2.73
N ALA A 94 -2.42 1.36 1.52
CA ALA A 94 -3.13 0.79 0.38
C ALA A 94 -3.58 -0.66 0.64
N ILE A 95 -2.67 -1.53 1.10
CA ILE A 95 -3.00 -2.95 1.35
C ILE A 95 -3.96 -3.10 2.54
N LEU A 96 -3.82 -2.28 3.59
CA LEU A 96 -4.76 -2.27 4.71
C LEU A 96 -6.15 -1.80 4.28
N THR A 97 -6.24 -0.67 3.57
CA THR A 97 -7.50 -0.16 3.03
C THR A 97 -8.17 -1.21 2.16
N ARG A 98 -7.42 -1.80 1.23
CA ARG A 98 -7.90 -2.87 0.36
C ARG A 98 -8.43 -4.06 1.19
N SER A 99 -7.69 -4.51 2.21
CA SER A 99 -8.08 -5.65 3.05
C SER A 99 -9.42 -5.46 3.78
N ILE A 100 -9.81 -4.21 4.02
CA ILE A 100 -11.05 -3.83 4.71
C ILE A 100 -12.21 -3.71 3.73
N TYR A 101 -12.00 -2.98 2.63
CA TYR A 101 -13.08 -2.62 1.72
C TYR A 101 -13.33 -3.69 0.66
N VAL A 102 -12.29 -4.35 0.16
CA VAL A 102 -12.38 -5.37 -0.89
C VAL A 102 -12.42 -6.74 -0.22
N PRO A 103 -13.59 -7.42 -0.20
CA PRO A 103 -13.67 -8.75 0.37
C PRO A 103 -12.85 -9.72 -0.48
N SER A 104 -11.81 -10.29 0.11
CA SER A 104 -11.04 -11.37 -0.50
C SER A 104 -10.60 -12.36 0.58
N ASP A 105 -10.28 -13.58 0.16
CA ASP A 105 -9.61 -14.51 1.06
C ASP A 105 -8.23 -13.96 1.50
N TRP A 106 -7.79 -14.37 2.68
CA TRP A 106 -6.53 -13.90 3.26
C TRP A 106 -5.29 -14.34 2.47
N ARG A 107 -5.38 -15.46 1.74
CA ARG A 107 -4.26 -15.99 0.94
C ARG A 107 -4.00 -15.06 -0.23
N TRP A 108 -5.05 -14.55 -0.86
CA TRP A 108 -4.94 -13.58 -1.93
C TRP A 108 -4.40 -12.24 -1.43
N THR A 109 -4.86 -11.75 -0.27
CA THR A 109 -4.27 -10.56 0.36
C THR A 109 -2.79 -10.75 0.69
N ALA A 110 -2.41 -11.92 1.22
CA ALA A 110 -1.02 -12.25 1.50
C ALA A 110 -0.17 -12.34 0.21
N ALA A 111 -0.72 -12.88 -0.87
CA ALA A 111 -0.03 -12.95 -2.17
C ALA A 111 0.24 -11.55 -2.74
N LEU A 112 -0.75 -10.65 -2.70
CA LEU A 112 -0.56 -9.25 -3.12
C LEU A 112 0.46 -8.55 -2.24
N ALA A 113 0.36 -8.70 -0.92
CA ALA A 113 1.31 -8.14 0.03
C ALA A 113 2.74 -8.66 -0.21
N PHE A 114 2.90 -9.94 -0.56
CA PHE A 114 4.20 -10.50 -0.90
C PHE A 114 4.78 -9.86 -2.16
N VAL A 115 4.01 -9.76 -3.24
CA VAL A 115 4.47 -9.15 -4.50
C VAL A 115 4.85 -7.67 -4.32
N MET A 116 3.96 -6.88 -3.70
CA MET A 116 4.25 -5.49 -3.36
C MET A 116 5.46 -5.36 -2.43
N GLY A 117 5.65 -6.34 -1.53
CA GLY A 117 6.79 -6.45 -0.64
C GLY A 117 8.12 -6.64 -1.37
N LEU A 118 8.14 -7.47 -2.41
CA LEU A 118 9.33 -7.62 -3.25
C LEU A 118 9.66 -6.31 -3.98
N GLU A 119 8.64 -5.65 -4.52
CA GLU A 119 8.80 -4.40 -5.27
C GLU A 119 9.30 -3.26 -4.39
N ILE A 120 8.72 -3.05 -3.19
CA ILE A 120 9.17 -1.99 -2.27
C ILE A 120 10.61 -2.24 -1.80
N ASN A 121 10.95 -3.49 -1.43
CA ASN A 121 12.29 -3.80 -0.95
C ASN A 121 13.34 -3.70 -2.06
N TRP A 122 12.98 -4.09 -3.29
CA TRP A 122 13.83 -3.91 -4.46
C TRP A 122 14.13 -2.42 -4.71
N VAL A 123 13.10 -1.57 -4.72
CA VAL A 123 13.27 -0.12 -4.94
C VAL A 123 14.08 0.53 -3.81
N VAL A 124 13.79 0.18 -2.55
CA VAL A 124 14.53 0.73 -1.39
C VAL A 124 15.99 0.29 -1.43
N TYR A 125 16.26 -0.97 -1.79
CA TYR A 125 17.62 -1.45 -1.96
C TYR A 125 18.37 -0.64 -3.02
N LEU A 126 17.77 -0.47 -4.21
CA LEU A 126 18.37 0.32 -5.29
C LEU A 126 18.63 1.77 -4.88
N LEU A 127 17.65 2.39 -4.22
CA LEU A 127 17.75 3.76 -3.72
C LEU A 127 18.95 3.92 -2.78
N LEU A 128 19.15 2.98 -1.87
CA LEU A 128 20.19 3.06 -0.85
C LEU A 128 21.56 2.57 -1.34
N SER A 129 21.58 1.62 -2.28
CA SER A 129 22.84 1.14 -2.87
C SER A 129 23.55 2.24 -3.67
N ASP A 130 22.78 3.08 -4.37
CA ASP A 130 23.31 4.23 -5.13
C ASP A 130 23.83 5.34 -4.20
N LEU A 131 23.34 5.38 -2.96
CA LEU A 131 23.70 6.36 -1.94
C LEU A 131 24.80 5.87 -1.00
N SER A 132 25.33 4.66 -1.16
CA SER A 132 26.24 4.02 -0.18
C SER A 132 27.50 4.83 0.14
N GLU A 133 28.04 5.59 -0.81
CA GLU A 133 29.20 6.48 -0.57
C GLU A 133 28.79 7.85 0.04
N PRO A 134 27.82 8.62 -0.50
CA PRO A 134 27.50 9.96 0.02
C PRO A 134 26.58 9.96 1.25
N PHE A 135 25.80 8.90 1.47
CA PHE A 135 24.91 8.78 2.64
C PHE A 135 25.67 8.37 3.89
N ALA A 136 26.70 7.51 3.76
CA ALA A 136 27.62 7.24 4.86
C ALA A 136 28.30 8.55 5.32
N ASP A 137 28.72 9.38 4.37
CA ASP A 137 29.33 10.68 4.63
C ASP A 137 28.33 11.68 5.23
N ALA A 138 27.11 11.79 4.69
CA ALA A 138 26.07 12.69 5.23
C ALA A 138 25.53 12.24 6.61
N MET A 139 25.49 10.93 6.89
CA MET A 139 25.10 10.40 8.20
C MET A 139 26.23 10.63 9.23
N GLN A 140 27.50 10.55 8.81
CA GLN A 140 28.66 10.93 9.62
C GLN A 140 28.69 12.44 9.92
N HIS A 141 28.31 13.30 8.96
CA HIS A 141 28.35 14.75 9.13
C HIS A 141 27.06 15.36 9.71
N GLY A 142 25.93 14.64 9.69
CA GLY A 142 24.60 15.14 10.09
C GLY A 142 24.08 14.66 11.44
N ALA A 143 24.70 13.67 12.10
CA ALA A 143 24.23 13.14 13.38
C ALA A 143 25.17 13.50 14.55
N VAL A 144 24.57 14.03 15.62
CA VAL A 144 25.12 14.31 16.97
C VAL A 144 25.53 13.03 17.72
N VAL A 145 26.02 12.00 17.02
CA VAL A 145 26.38 10.71 17.59
C VAL A 145 27.77 10.28 17.10
N ALA A 146 28.73 11.19 17.12
CA ALA A 146 30.12 10.92 16.78
C ALA A 146 30.73 9.77 17.61
N GLY A 147 30.19 9.46 18.80
CA GLY A 147 30.70 8.39 19.66
C GLY A 147 30.16 6.97 19.44
N TYR A 148 29.00 6.77 18.78
CA TYR A 148 28.47 5.42 18.52
C TYR A 148 28.82 4.89 17.12
N VAL A 149 29.26 5.78 16.21
CA VAL A 149 29.50 5.45 14.81
C VAL A 149 30.87 4.81 14.61
N GLU A 150 31.93 5.24 15.29
CA GLU A 150 33.29 4.75 15.00
C GLU A 150 33.53 3.27 15.37
N GLU A 151 33.05 2.79 16.52
CA GLU A 151 33.20 1.37 16.92
C GLU A 151 32.11 0.44 16.37
N GLY A 152 30.94 0.99 16.03
CA GLY A 152 29.80 0.25 15.48
C GLY A 152 29.87 0.08 13.96
N ALA A 153 30.30 1.10 13.22
CA ALA A 153 30.34 1.10 11.76
C ALA A 153 31.35 0.09 11.19
N ALA A 154 32.45 -0.19 11.89
CA ALA A 154 33.41 -1.23 11.47
C ALA A 154 32.85 -2.67 11.54
N ARG A 155 31.71 -2.89 12.20
CA ARG A 155 31.01 -4.19 12.29
C ARG A 155 29.61 -4.17 11.66
N GLN A 156 29.07 -3.02 11.30
CA GLN A 156 27.75 -2.90 10.69
C GLN A 156 27.89 -3.21 9.20
N GLY A 157 27.18 -4.24 8.73
CA GLY A 157 27.13 -4.58 7.30
C GLY A 157 26.59 -3.43 6.44
N ASP A 158 26.55 -3.63 5.13
CA ASP A 158 26.09 -2.63 4.15
C ASP A 158 24.82 -1.88 4.62
N PRO A 159 24.87 -0.54 4.79
CA PRO A 159 23.75 0.24 5.30
C PRO A 159 22.49 0.10 4.43
N ALA A 160 22.64 -0.13 3.12
CA ALA A 160 21.53 -0.40 2.23
C ALA A 160 20.82 -1.72 2.60
N ILE A 161 21.58 -2.77 2.91
CA ILE A 161 21.04 -4.05 3.37
C ILE A 161 20.31 -3.87 4.70
N MET A 162 20.91 -3.17 5.68
CA MET A 162 20.32 -2.99 7.00
C MET A 162 18.99 -2.23 6.94
N MET A 163 18.94 -1.12 6.20
CA MET A 163 17.72 -0.32 6.05
C MET A 163 16.66 -1.05 5.23
N THR A 164 17.05 -1.77 4.18
CA THR A 164 16.11 -2.63 3.42
C THR A 164 15.53 -3.71 4.33
N ALA A 165 16.34 -4.36 5.17
CA ALA A 165 15.86 -5.33 6.14
C ALA A 165 14.89 -4.72 7.16
N MET A 166 15.14 -3.49 7.59
CA MET A 166 14.21 -2.75 8.46
C MET A 166 12.88 -2.45 7.76
N VAL A 167 12.90 -2.03 6.49
CA VAL A 167 11.68 -1.85 5.67
C VAL A 167 10.94 -3.17 5.49
N ALA A 168 11.65 -4.27 5.19
CA ALA A 168 11.08 -5.61 5.08
C ALA A 168 10.37 -6.05 6.36
N MET A 169 10.98 -5.80 7.52
CA MET A 169 10.40 -6.09 8.83
C MET A 169 9.08 -5.35 9.05
N TRP A 170 9.04 -4.03 8.78
CA TRP A 170 7.80 -3.26 8.91
C TRP A 170 6.75 -3.65 7.88
N TRP A 171 7.18 -3.95 6.66
CA TRP A 171 6.28 -4.44 5.61
C TRP A 171 5.63 -5.77 5.99
N LEU A 172 6.39 -6.67 6.62
CA LEU A 172 5.85 -7.93 7.15
C LEU A 172 4.74 -7.67 8.17
N ALA A 173 4.89 -6.69 9.06
CA ALA A 173 3.85 -6.31 10.01
C ALA A 173 2.58 -5.82 9.29
N PHE A 174 2.69 -4.93 8.30
CA PHE A 174 1.54 -4.52 7.47
C PHE A 174 0.86 -5.70 6.77
N SER A 175 1.67 -6.62 6.22
CA SER A 175 1.20 -7.80 5.51
C SER A 175 0.39 -8.73 6.42
N VAL A 176 0.90 -8.99 7.64
CA VAL A 176 0.21 -9.82 8.64
C VAL A 176 -1.10 -9.18 9.08
N ILE A 177 -1.09 -7.88 9.36
CA ILE A 177 -2.31 -7.14 9.77
C ILE A 177 -3.34 -7.17 8.65
N ALA A 178 -2.96 -6.87 7.41
CA ALA A 178 -3.86 -6.87 6.26
C ALA A 178 -4.45 -8.26 5.98
N ALA A 179 -3.63 -9.31 6.00
CA ALA A 179 -4.11 -10.68 5.80
C ALA A 179 -5.08 -11.11 6.93
N SER A 180 -4.78 -10.72 8.17
CA SER A 180 -5.65 -10.99 9.33
C SER A 180 -6.99 -10.24 9.23
N ALA A 181 -6.95 -8.96 8.85
CA ALA A 181 -8.15 -8.16 8.62
C ALA A 181 -9.03 -8.77 7.52
N SER A 182 -8.43 -9.16 6.39
CA SER A 182 -9.15 -9.86 5.32
C SER A 182 -9.77 -11.17 5.82
N ARG A 183 -9.04 -11.98 6.60
CA ARG A 183 -9.58 -13.24 7.16
C ARG A 183 -10.81 -13.01 8.02
N ILE A 184 -10.74 -12.03 8.93
CA ILE A 184 -11.83 -11.73 9.87
C ILE A 184 -13.03 -11.18 9.10
N ILE A 185 -12.83 -10.15 8.28
CA ILE A 185 -13.93 -9.46 7.57
C ILE A 185 -14.59 -10.41 6.57
N TYR A 186 -13.80 -11.18 5.82
CA TYR A 186 -14.34 -12.17 4.88
C TYR A 186 -15.14 -13.25 5.60
N GLY A 187 -14.64 -13.77 6.73
CA GLY A 187 -15.35 -14.75 7.55
C GLY A 187 -16.67 -14.22 8.11
N LEU A 188 -16.67 -12.98 8.62
CA LEU A 188 -17.87 -12.32 9.12
C LEU A 188 -18.93 -12.09 8.03
N ARG A 189 -18.51 -11.66 6.83
CA ARG A 189 -19.43 -11.48 5.70
C ARG A 189 -20.04 -12.80 5.27
N ARG A 190 -19.22 -13.84 5.16
CA ARG A 190 -19.69 -15.19 4.83
C ARG A 190 -20.68 -15.72 5.87
N ALA A 191 -20.37 -15.59 7.15
CA ALA A 191 -21.28 -16.02 8.22
C ALA A 191 -22.61 -15.23 8.19
N ALA A 192 -22.55 -13.92 7.92
CA ALA A 192 -23.75 -13.10 7.78
C ALA A 192 -24.61 -13.52 6.57
N ASP A 193 -23.98 -13.87 5.46
CA ASP A 193 -24.67 -14.37 4.26
C ASP A 193 -25.26 -15.77 4.49
N GLU A 194 -24.58 -16.64 5.24
CA GLU A 194 -25.09 -17.96 5.64
C GLU A 194 -26.32 -17.82 6.56
N VAL A 195 -26.31 -16.90 7.52
CA VAL A 195 -27.46 -16.62 8.41
C VAL A 195 -28.66 -16.03 7.65
N ARG A 196 -28.43 -15.35 6.52
CA ARG A 196 -29.51 -14.91 5.63
C ARG A 196 -30.18 -16.07 4.89
N GLN A 197 -29.61 -17.27 4.87
CA GLN A 197 -30.23 -18.46 4.28
C GLN A 197 -30.79 -19.39 5.36
N LEU A 198 -32.12 -19.33 5.56
CA LEU A 198 -32.85 -20.15 6.52
C LEU A 198 -33.52 -21.32 5.81
N GLY A 199 -32.79 -22.43 5.68
CA GLY A 199 -33.26 -23.62 4.97
C GLY A 199 -33.47 -23.33 3.48
N GLN A 200 -34.73 -23.26 3.04
CA GLN A 200 -35.09 -22.91 1.66
C GLN A 200 -35.34 -21.40 1.44
N TYR A 201 -35.35 -20.61 2.51
CA TYR A 201 -35.73 -19.21 2.47
C TYR A 201 -34.50 -18.30 2.52
N THR A 202 -34.48 -17.24 1.72
CA THR A 202 -33.45 -16.19 1.79
C THR A 202 -34.07 -14.97 2.44
N LEU A 203 -33.60 -14.60 3.64
CA LEU A 203 -34.06 -13.40 4.33
C LEU A 203 -33.68 -12.15 3.53
N LEU A 204 -34.66 -11.52 2.88
CA LEU A 204 -34.48 -10.35 2.02
C LEU A 204 -34.44 -9.06 2.83
N ARG A 205 -35.55 -8.71 3.50
CA ARG A 205 -35.71 -7.44 4.21
C ARG A 205 -36.42 -7.65 5.52
N LYS A 206 -35.92 -7.03 6.59
CA LYS A 206 -36.61 -7.02 7.88
C LYS A 206 -37.91 -6.21 7.78
N ILE A 207 -39.03 -6.84 8.14
CA ILE A 207 -40.37 -6.21 8.11
C ILE A 207 -40.90 -5.87 9.50
N GLY A 208 -40.29 -6.40 10.57
CA GLY A 208 -40.66 -6.07 11.94
C GLY A 208 -39.71 -6.63 12.99
N GLU A 209 -39.76 -6.05 14.19
CA GLU A 209 -39.06 -6.50 15.38
C GLU A 209 -39.98 -6.38 16.59
N GLY A 210 -40.03 -7.42 17.42
CA GLY A 210 -40.74 -7.44 18.68
C GLY A 210 -39.87 -8.05 19.78
N GLY A 211 -40.36 -8.06 21.02
CA GLY A 211 -39.60 -8.53 22.19
C GLY A 211 -39.17 -10.00 22.16
N VAL A 212 -39.68 -10.79 21.21
CA VAL A 212 -39.40 -12.23 21.06
C VAL A 212 -38.70 -12.57 19.73
N GLY A 213 -38.39 -11.57 18.89
CA GLY A 213 -37.66 -11.82 17.64
C GLY A 213 -37.88 -10.79 16.54
N MET A 214 -37.30 -11.10 15.37
CA MET A 214 -37.37 -10.30 14.16
C MET A 214 -38.07 -11.07 13.04
N VAL A 215 -38.87 -10.37 12.24
CA VAL A 215 -39.56 -10.94 11.07
C VAL A 215 -38.92 -10.37 9.80
N TYR A 216 -38.67 -11.25 8.84
CA TYR A 216 -38.09 -10.92 7.54
C TYR A 216 -39.04 -11.34 6.42
N GLU A 217 -39.07 -10.54 5.37
CA GLU A 217 -39.50 -10.92 4.03
C GLU A 217 -38.55 -11.99 3.49
N ALA A 218 -39.08 -13.06 2.93
CA ALA A 218 -38.36 -14.26 2.51
C ALA A 218 -38.76 -14.68 1.09
#